data_AF-A0A0Q4G8Z8-F1
#
_entry.id   AF-A0A0Q4G8Z8-F1
#
_cell.length_a   1.000
_cell.length_b   1.000
_cell.length_c   1.000
_cell.angle_alpha   90.00
_cell.angle_beta   90.00
_cell.angle_gamma   90.00
#
_symmetry.space_group_name_H-M   'P 1'
#
loop_
_entity.id
_entity.type
_entity.pdbx_description
1 polymer ?
#
loop_
_entity_poly.entity_id
_entity_poly.type
_entity_poly.pdbx_seq_one_letter_code
_entity_poly.pdbx_strand_id
1 'polypeptide(L)'
;MTAVKRDIISKLQEQILSLQGCKPIGDGPAMDFGLGQISASFPGKVFPLAAIHEFLSTNLEDAAASGGFISALLSTLMQKGGLCLWISTQRKIFPPSMITFGLSPERIVFIDLSSERDVLWASEEALKCESLAAVVTELDELNFAQSRRLQLVIEKSRVTSFIIRKNAEKLSSTLAAARWKISALPSGAIDGMPGLGFPKWNVELLKIKNGLPGNWTVEYCGGSFNILNQTVIHTGEIRKAV
;
A
#
# COMPACT_ATOMS: atom_id res chain seq x y z
N MET A 1 1.49 23.33 27.31
CA MET A 1 2.04 23.77 26.00
C MET A 1 1.08 24.77 25.39
N THR A 2 1.53 25.98 25.05
CA THR A 2 0.70 27.04 24.46
C THR A 2 0.31 26.70 23.01
N ALA A 3 -0.90 27.06 22.57
CA ALA A 3 -1.41 26.78 21.21
C ALA A 3 -0.44 27.27 20.11
N VAL A 4 0.12 28.47 20.30
CA VAL A 4 1.12 29.08 19.42
C VAL A 4 2.35 28.18 19.20
N LYS A 5 2.83 27.48 20.23
CA LYS A 5 3.97 26.55 20.08
C LYS A 5 3.60 25.32 19.28
N ARG A 6 2.37 24.81 19.39
CA ARG A 6 1.89 23.68 18.58
C ARG A 6 1.80 24.05 17.11
N ASP A 7 1.30 25.25 16.80
CA ASP A 7 1.19 25.74 15.43
C ASP A 7 2.56 25.92 14.77
N ILE A 8 3.54 26.47 15.51
CA ILE A 8 4.92 26.60 15.03
C ILE A 8 5.55 25.22 14.77
N ILE A 9 5.35 24.26 15.69
CA ILE A 9 5.86 22.90 15.52
C ILE A 9 5.22 22.23 14.29
N SER A 10 3.91 22.35 14.10
CA SER A 10 3.20 21.80 12.92
C SER A 10 3.77 22.37 11.63
N LYS A 11 3.95 23.69 11.57
CA LYS A 11 4.49 24.38 10.40
C LYS A 11 5.94 23.97 10.09
N LEU A 12 6.77 23.78 11.12
CA LEU A 12 8.14 23.29 10.94
C LEU A 12 8.17 21.82 10.49
N GLN A 13 7.27 20.99 11.01
CA GLN A 13 7.12 19.59 10.56
C GLN A 13 6.72 19.52 9.08
N GLU A 14 5.78 20.35 8.64
CA GLU A 14 5.40 20.48 7.23
C GLU A 14 6.57 20.90 6.34
N GLN A 15 7.38 21.87 6.78
CA GLN A 15 8.57 22.32 6.05
C GLN A 15 9.60 21.19 5.91
N ILE A 16 9.90 20.46 6.99
CA ILE A 16 10.82 19.32 6.98
C ILE A 16 10.32 18.22 6.04
N LEU A 17 9.02 17.89 6.10
CA LEU A 17 8.41 16.92 5.20
C LEU A 17 8.60 17.31 3.73
N SER A 18 8.36 18.58 3.39
CA SER A 18 8.54 19.08 2.02
C SER A 18 9.99 18.93 1.53
N LEU A 19 10.98 19.21 2.39
CA LEU A 19 12.41 19.09 2.10
C LEU A 19 12.85 17.64 1.94
N GLN A 20 12.19 16.71 2.63
CA GLN A 20 12.43 15.28 2.52
C GLN A 20 11.72 14.63 1.32
N GLY A 21 11.10 15.44 0.43
CA GLY A 21 10.39 14.98 -0.75
C GLY A 21 8.98 14.47 -0.48
N CYS A 22 8.46 14.64 0.74
CA CYS A 22 7.05 14.39 1.05
C CYS A 22 6.24 15.63 0.70
N LYS A 23 6.00 15.85 -0.60
CA LYS A 23 5.05 16.89 -1.05
C LYS A 23 3.64 16.30 -1.04
N PRO A 24 2.66 16.95 -0.37
CA PRO A 24 1.25 16.63 -0.61
C PRO A 24 0.96 16.76 -2.11
N ILE A 25 0.17 15.84 -2.65
CA ILE A 25 -0.21 15.88 -4.07
C ILE A 25 -1.32 16.91 -4.24
N GLY A 26 -0.89 18.13 -4.60
CA GLY A 26 -1.76 19.26 -4.92
C GLY A 26 -2.33 19.98 -3.69
N ASP A 27 -2.94 21.13 -3.94
CA ASP A 27 -3.66 21.96 -2.97
C ASP A 27 -5.11 21.47 -2.72
N GLY A 28 -5.46 20.29 -3.22
CA GLY A 28 -6.78 19.69 -3.06
C GLY A 28 -6.96 18.98 -1.71
N PRO A 29 -8.21 18.75 -1.25
CA PRO A 29 -8.45 17.96 -0.06
C PRO A 29 -7.85 16.56 -0.26
N ALA A 30 -7.08 16.11 0.74
CA ALA A 30 -6.50 14.77 0.75
C ALA A 30 -7.59 13.72 0.56
N MET A 31 -7.32 12.75 -0.32
CA MET A 31 -8.24 11.62 -0.54
C MET A 31 -8.29 10.76 0.73
N ASP A 32 -9.49 10.54 1.25
CA ASP A 32 -9.70 9.66 2.39
C ASP A 32 -9.83 8.21 1.90
N PHE A 33 -8.86 7.38 2.27
CA PHE A 33 -8.85 5.93 1.97
C PHE A 33 -9.72 5.11 2.91
N GLY A 34 -10.40 5.73 3.87
CA GLY A 34 -11.21 5.04 4.87
C GLY A 34 -10.36 4.16 5.79
N LEU A 35 -9.05 4.44 5.90
CA LEU A 35 -8.09 3.65 6.68
C LEU A 35 -8.15 3.91 8.19
N GLY A 36 -9.13 4.68 8.66
CA GLY A 36 -9.38 4.92 10.10
C GLY A 36 -8.13 5.32 10.88
N GLN A 37 -7.85 4.60 11.96
CA GLN A 37 -6.68 4.78 12.82
C GLN A 37 -5.34 4.51 12.12
N ILE A 38 -5.29 3.71 11.03
CA ILE A 38 -4.06 3.51 10.25
C ILE A 38 -3.62 4.85 9.64
N SER A 39 -4.57 5.72 9.28
CA SER A 39 -4.24 7.04 8.74
C SER A 39 -3.38 7.85 9.71
N ALA A 40 -3.51 7.67 11.03
CA ALA A 40 -2.70 8.37 12.03
C ALA A 40 -1.20 8.01 11.96
N SER A 41 -0.86 6.86 11.36
CA SER A 41 0.53 6.45 11.13
C SER A 41 1.20 7.17 9.97
N PHE A 42 0.43 7.79 9.06
CA PHE A 42 1.00 8.47 7.91
C PHE A 42 1.43 9.92 8.21
N PRO A 43 2.44 10.42 7.50
CA PRO A 43 2.76 11.85 7.51
C PRO A 43 1.52 12.69 7.18
N GLY A 44 1.22 13.70 8.01
CA GLY A 44 0.03 14.54 7.82
C GLY A 44 -1.31 13.81 7.91
N LYS A 45 -1.32 12.54 8.35
CA LYS A 45 -2.47 11.64 8.38
C LYS A 45 -3.09 11.31 7.02
N VAL A 46 -2.29 11.40 5.96
CA VAL A 46 -2.74 11.19 4.57
C VAL A 46 -2.00 10.01 3.97
N PHE A 47 -2.74 9.11 3.30
CA PHE A 47 -2.13 8.00 2.57
C PHE A 47 -1.15 8.54 1.50
N PRO A 48 0.13 8.12 1.50
CA PRO A 48 1.08 8.57 0.49
C PRO A 48 0.61 8.15 -0.90
N LEU A 49 0.57 9.09 -1.84
CA LEU A 49 0.34 8.82 -3.26
C LEU A 49 1.60 9.21 -4.03
N ALA A 50 1.66 8.88 -5.34
CA ALA A 50 2.85 9.06 -6.17
C ALA A 50 4.12 8.52 -5.48
N ALA A 51 4.00 7.29 -4.96
CA ALA A 51 5.06 6.64 -4.21
C ALA A 51 5.00 5.12 -4.42
N ILE A 52 6.07 4.44 -4.00
CA ILE A 52 6.14 2.98 -3.96
C ILE A 52 5.58 2.47 -2.62
N HIS A 53 4.59 1.59 -2.71
CA HIS A 53 4.03 0.82 -1.59
C HIS A 53 4.38 -0.66 -1.80
N GLU A 54 5.17 -1.24 -0.90
CA GLU A 54 5.55 -2.64 -0.96
C GLU A 54 4.64 -3.49 -0.08
N PHE A 55 4.15 -4.60 -0.60
CA PHE A 55 3.37 -5.61 0.11
C PHE A 55 4.20 -6.88 0.18
N LEU A 56 4.65 -7.25 1.37
CA LEU A 56 5.39 -8.49 1.59
C LEU A 56 4.41 -9.64 1.75
N SER A 57 4.68 -10.72 1.03
CA SER A 57 3.94 -11.98 1.16
C SER A 57 4.91 -13.12 1.46
N THR A 58 4.58 -13.92 2.47
CA THR A 58 5.38 -15.10 2.85
C THR A 58 4.86 -16.39 2.21
N ASN A 59 3.58 -16.40 1.82
CA ASN A 59 2.90 -17.53 1.22
C ASN A 59 1.82 -17.03 0.23
N LEU A 60 1.09 -17.95 -0.40
CA LEU A 60 0.03 -17.61 -1.36
C LEU A 60 -1.18 -16.95 -0.72
N GLU A 61 -1.47 -17.25 0.55
CA GLU A 61 -2.61 -16.67 1.29
C GLU A 61 -2.36 -15.19 1.60
N ASP A 62 -1.16 -14.84 2.06
CA ASP A 62 -0.71 -13.45 2.25
C ASP A 62 -0.73 -12.67 0.93
N ALA A 63 -0.36 -13.31 -0.18
CA ALA A 63 -0.39 -12.69 -1.50
C ALA A 63 -1.84 -12.39 -1.93
N ALA A 64 -2.77 -13.33 -1.70
CA ALA A 64 -4.18 -13.12 -1.94
C ALA A 64 -4.77 -12.03 -1.03
N ALA A 65 -4.41 -12.02 0.25
CA ALA A 65 -4.81 -10.99 1.21
C ALA A 65 -4.29 -9.61 0.80
N SER A 66 -3.03 -9.53 0.37
CA SER A 66 -2.43 -8.30 -0.19
C SER A 66 -3.18 -7.84 -1.44
N GLY A 67 -3.54 -8.76 -2.34
CA GLY A 67 -4.32 -8.43 -3.53
C GLY A 67 -5.72 -7.87 -3.20
N GLY A 68 -6.41 -8.43 -2.21
CA GLY A 68 -7.68 -7.92 -1.72
C GLY A 68 -7.55 -6.52 -1.08
N PHE A 69 -6.54 -6.33 -0.23
CA PHE A 69 -6.26 -5.04 0.40
C PHE A 69 -5.90 -3.96 -0.64
N ILE A 70 -5.04 -4.28 -1.61
CA ILE A 70 -4.72 -3.38 -2.74
C ILE A 70 -5.98 -3.06 -3.54
N SER A 71 -6.86 -4.03 -3.77
CA SER A 71 -8.13 -3.79 -4.49
C SER A 71 -9.02 -2.78 -3.76
N ALA A 72 -9.08 -2.83 -2.43
CA ALA A 72 -9.80 -1.85 -1.62
C ALA A 72 -9.15 -0.45 -1.63
N LEU A 73 -7.81 -0.37 -1.71
CA LEU A 73 -7.13 0.92 -1.91
C LEU A 73 -7.40 1.48 -3.32
N LEU A 74 -7.33 0.62 -4.34
CA LEU A 74 -7.57 0.99 -5.73
C LEU A 74 -9.01 1.46 -5.97
N SER A 75 -10.00 0.82 -5.33
CA SER A 75 -11.39 1.26 -5.46
C SER A 75 -11.57 2.70 -4.98
N THR A 76 -10.87 3.11 -3.93
CA THR A 76 -10.84 4.50 -3.46
C THR A 76 -10.05 5.41 -4.40
N LEU A 77 -8.84 4.98 -4.79
CA LEU A 77 -7.97 5.76 -5.67
C LEU A 77 -8.63 6.08 -7.03
N MET A 78 -9.46 5.17 -7.54
CA MET A 78 -10.05 5.22 -8.86
C MET A 78 -11.52 5.68 -8.86
N GLN A 79 -12.04 6.20 -7.73
CA GLN A 79 -13.42 6.73 -7.65
C GLN A 79 -13.70 7.82 -8.68
N LYS A 80 -12.70 8.67 -8.97
CA LYS A 80 -12.79 9.74 -9.96
C LYS A 80 -12.42 9.29 -11.39
N GLY A 81 -12.30 7.98 -11.61
CA GLY A 81 -11.85 7.39 -12.87
C GLY A 81 -10.37 6.98 -12.83
N GLY A 82 -9.82 6.69 -14.01
CA GLY A 82 -8.49 6.13 -14.18
C GLY A 82 -8.50 4.62 -14.40
N LEU A 83 -7.35 4.13 -14.86
CA LEU A 83 -7.06 2.71 -15.08
C LEU A 83 -5.87 2.29 -14.22
N CYS A 84 -5.81 1.00 -13.92
CA CYS A 84 -4.65 0.39 -13.26
C CYS A 84 -4.13 -0.77 -14.10
N LEU A 85 -2.81 -0.85 -14.25
CA LEU A 85 -2.17 -2.02 -14.83
C LEU A 85 -1.77 -2.99 -13.72
N TRP A 86 -2.07 -4.27 -13.91
CA TRP A 86 -1.63 -5.34 -13.02
C TRP A 86 -0.67 -6.25 -13.78
N ILE A 87 0.61 -6.17 -13.47
CA ILE A 87 1.69 -6.77 -14.25
C ILE A 87 2.34 -7.88 -13.43
N SER A 88 2.37 -9.09 -13.99
CA SER A 88 2.89 -10.27 -13.30
C SER A 88 3.55 -11.26 -14.25
N THR A 89 4.33 -12.19 -13.72
CA THR A 89 4.81 -13.35 -14.49
C THR A 89 3.74 -14.45 -14.63
N GLN A 90 2.81 -14.50 -13.68
CA GLN A 90 1.72 -15.44 -13.66
C GLN A 90 0.55 -14.85 -12.88
N ARG A 91 -0.58 -14.67 -13.55
CA ARG A 91 -1.82 -14.23 -12.91
C ARG A 91 -2.34 -15.29 -11.96
N LYS A 92 -2.33 -14.98 -10.67
CA LYS A 92 -3.01 -15.78 -9.63
C LYS A 92 -4.24 -15.08 -9.07
N ILE A 93 -4.39 -13.78 -9.32
CA ILE A 93 -5.56 -13.03 -8.91
C ILE A 93 -6.78 -13.41 -9.76
N PHE A 94 -7.91 -13.63 -9.10
CA PHE A 94 -9.19 -13.88 -9.75
C PHE A 94 -9.96 -12.56 -9.87
N PRO A 95 -10.05 -11.93 -11.06
CA PRO A 95 -10.56 -10.56 -11.18
C PRO A 95 -11.94 -10.34 -10.56
N PRO A 96 -12.93 -11.25 -10.66
CA PRO A 96 -14.23 -11.04 -10.02
C PRO A 96 -14.18 -10.88 -8.49
N SER A 97 -13.13 -11.36 -7.80
CA SER A 97 -13.00 -11.14 -6.34
C SER A 97 -12.78 -9.67 -5.97
N MET A 98 -12.34 -8.83 -6.91
CA MET A 98 -12.14 -7.39 -6.72
C MET A 98 -13.45 -6.65 -6.47
N ILE A 99 -14.58 -7.19 -6.95
CA ILE A 99 -15.92 -6.60 -6.75
C ILE A 99 -16.25 -6.54 -5.26
N THR A 100 -15.84 -7.54 -4.49
CA THR A 100 -15.99 -7.58 -3.02
C THR A 100 -15.31 -6.38 -2.34
N PHE A 101 -14.30 -5.79 -2.98
CA PHE A 101 -13.55 -4.63 -2.50
C PHE A 101 -13.95 -3.32 -3.20
N GLY A 102 -15.09 -3.31 -3.91
CA GLY A 102 -15.62 -2.13 -4.60
C GLY A 102 -14.86 -1.77 -5.88
N LEU A 103 -13.96 -2.63 -6.36
CA LEU A 103 -13.17 -2.38 -7.56
C LEU A 103 -13.78 -3.12 -8.75
N SER A 104 -14.16 -2.37 -9.79
CA SER A 104 -14.62 -2.95 -11.06
C SER A 104 -13.43 -3.59 -11.81
N PRO A 105 -13.48 -4.89 -12.14
CA PRO A 105 -12.40 -5.57 -12.86
C PRO A 105 -12.11 -4.96 -14.23
N GLU A 106 -13.09 -4.31 -14.86
CA GLU A 106 -12.94 -3.65 -16.17
C GLU A 106 -11.98 -2.46 -16.15
N ARG A 107 -11.70 -1.91 -14.96
CA ARG A 107 -10.72 -0.83 -14.79
C ARG A 107 -9.28 -1.33 -14.64
N ILE A 108 -9.09 -2.66 -14.63
CA ILE A 108 -7.78 -3.30 -14.49
C ILE A 108 -7.40 -3.95 -15.80
N VAL A 109 -6.25 -3.54 -16.34
CA VAL A 109 -5.63 -4.21 -17.49
C VAL A 109 -4.53 -5.10 -16.96
N PHE A 110 -4.70 -6.41 -17.15
CA PHE A 110 -3.75 -7.40 -16.71
C PHE A 110 -2.72 -7.70 -17.80
N ILE A 111 -1.45 -7.72 -17.43
CA ILE A 111 -0.33 -8.01 -18.33
C ILE A 111 0.47 -9.16 -17.73
N ASP A 112 0.51 -10.28 -18.45
CA ASP A 112 1.22 -11.49 -18.05
C ASP A 112 2.45 -11.69 -18.95
N LEU A 113 3.63 -11.75 -18.32
CA LEU A 113 4.92 -11.79 -19.02
C LEU A 113 5.73 -13.03 -18.62
N SER A 114 6.71 -13.41 -19.45
CA SER A 114 7.50 -14.63 -19.22
C SER A 114 8.62 -14.50 -18.19
N SER A 115 9.04 -13.27 -17.83
CA SER A 115 10.17 -13.05 -16.93
C SER A 115 9.99 -11.84 -16.01
N GLU A 116 10.61 -11.88 -14.83
CA GLU A 116 10.60 -10.74 -13.90
C GLU A 116 11.27 -9.49 -14.46
N ARG A 117 12.28 -9.67 -15.33
CA ARG A 117 12.93 -8.57 -16.02
C ARG A 117 11.94 -7.82 -16.89
N ASP A 118 11.10 -8.54 -17.62
CA ASP A 118 10.08 -7.95 -18.49
C ASP A 118 8.96 -7.32 -17.66
N VAL A 119 8.55 -7.94 -16.54
CA VAL A 119 7.60 -7.36 -15.58
C VAL A 119 8.10 -6.02 -15.06
N LEU A 120 9.35 -5.96 -14.60
CA LEU A 120 9.93 -4.73 -14.08
C LEU A 120 10.07 -3.65 -15.17
N TRP A 121 10.48 -4.04 -16.38
CA TRP A 121 10.57 -3.12 -17.51
C TRP A 121 9.20 -2.57 -17.90
N ALA A 122 8.19 -3.44 -18.07
CA ALA A 122 6.83 -3.03 -18.40
C ALA A 122 6.21 -2.15 -17.30
N SER A 123 6.51 -2.43 -16.04
CA SER A 123 6.07 -1.60 -14.90
C SER A 123 6.69 -0.21 -14.93
N GLU A 124 7.97 -0.08 -15.29
CA GLU A 124 8.61 1.22 -15.46
C GLU A 124 7.98 2.01 -16.62
N GLU A 125 7.73 1.39 -17.77
CA GLU A 125 7.09 2.06 -18.91
C GLU A 125 5.64 2.46 -18.57
N ALA A 126 4.90 1.58 -17.90
CA ALA A 126 3.57 1.87 -17.40
C ALA A 126 3.57 3.08 -16.47
N LEU A 127 4.50 3.14 -15.52
CA LEU A 127 4.61 4.25 -14.58
C LEU A 127 4.91 5.58 -15.25
N LYS A 128 5.39 5.63 -16.50
CA LYS A 128 5.53 6.89 -17.26
C LYS A 128 4.20 7.43 -17.79
N CYS A 129 3.14 6.62 -17.80
CA CYS A 129 1.84 6.99 -18.33
C CYS A 129 0.99 7.72 -17.28
N GLU A 130 0.96 9.05 -17.35
CA GLU A 130 0.29 9.93 -16.37
C GLU A 130 -1.24 9.73 -16.28
N SER A 131 -1.86 9.08 -17.26
CA SER A 131 -3.30 8.77 -17.22
C SER A 131 -3.65 7.56 -16.34
N LEU A 132 -2.66 6.78 -15.91
CA LEU A 132 -2.87 5.67 -14.98
C LEU A 132 -3.04 6.17 -13.55
N ALA A 133 -3.98 5.59 -12.83
CA ALA A 133 -4.12 5.86 -11.40
C ALA A 133 -3.01 5.14 -10.60
N ALA A 134 -2.71 3.89 -10.99
CA ALA A 134 -1.71 3.07 -10.34
C ALA A 134 -1.17 1.96 -11.24
N VAL A 135 -0.03 1.41 -10.84
CA VAL A 135 0.52 0.16 -11.39
C VAL A 135 0.74 -0.81 -10.24
N VAL A 136 0.14 -2.01 -10.35
CA VAL A 136 0.42 -3.15 -9.48
C VAL A 136 1.44 -4.05 -10.15
N THR A 137 2.50 -4.39 -9.44
CA THR A 137 3.62 -5.17 -9.97
C THR A 137 3.89 -6.34 -9.03
N GLU A 138 3.88 -7.55 -9.57
CA GLU A 138 4.19 -8.77 -8.82
C GLU A 138 5.61 -9.26 -9.11
N LEU A 139 6.48 -9.27 -8.10
CA LEU A 139 7.89 -9.68 -8.21
C LEU A 139 8.30 -10.51 -6.98
N ASP A 140 9.29 -11.38 -7.12
CA ASP A 140 9.94 -12.05 -6.00
C ASP A 140 10.92 -11.08 -5.30
N GLU A 141 11.69 -10.35 -6.10
CA GLU A 141 12.75 -9.46 -5.64
C GLU A 141 12.70 -8.06 -6.27
N LEU A 142 13.11 -7.08 -5.48
CA LEU A 142 13.33 -5.71 -5.95
C LEU A 142 14.55 -5.15 -5.22
N ASN A 143 15.60 -4.79 -5.94
CA ASN A 143 16.78 -4.20 -5.31
C ASN A 143 16.70 -2.66 -5.22
N PHE A 144 17.64 -2.06 -4.49
CA PHE A 144 17.66 -0.61 -4.28
C PHE A 144 17.72 0.17 -5.60
N ALA A 145 18.60 -0.22 -6.54
CA ALA A 145 18.78 0.48 -7.81
C ALA A 145 17.51 0.45 -8.66
N GLN A 146 16.83 -0.70 -8.73
CA GLN A 146 15.54 -0.86 -9.39
C GLN A 146 14.47 0.01 -8.72
N SER A 147 14.34 -0.04 -7.39
CA SER A 147 13.37 0.79 -6.67
C SER A 147 13.62 2.29 -6.85
N ARG A 148 14.91 2.70 -6.91
CA ARG A 148 15.29 4.09 -7.18
C ARG A 148 14.90 4.53 -8.58
N ARG A 149 15.11 3.68 -9.57
CA ARG A 149 14.71 3.96 -10.95
C ARG A 149 13.18 4.15 -11.06
N LEU A 150 12.40 3.26 -10.46
CA LEU A 150 10.94 3.38 -10.42
C LEU A 150 10.50 4.67 -9.71
N GLN A 151 11.10 4.99 -8.56
CA GLN A 151 10.76 6.20 -7.81
C GLN A 151 11.01 7.49 -8.61
N LEU A 152 12.09 7.56 -9.40
CA LEU A 152 12.37 8.70 -10.27
C LEU A 152 11.33 8.87 -11.39
N VAL A 153 10.75 7.78 -11.89
CA VAL A 153 9.66 7.83 -12.86
C VAL A 153 8.37 8.30 -12.18
N ILE A 154 8.04 7.71 -11.03
CA ILE A 154 6.87 8.06 -10.21
C ILE A 154 6.87 9.54 -9.80
N GLU A 155 8.03 10.11 -9.44
CA GLU A 155 8.16 11.52 -9.08
C GLU A 155 7.76 12.45 -10.22
N LYS A 156 7.97 12.04 -11.47
CA LYS A 156 7.58 12.79 -12.67
C LYS A 156 6.11 12.57 -13.01
N SER A 157 5.68 11.31 -13.12
CA SER A 157 4.35 10.97 -13.62
C SER A 157 3.24 11.05 -12.58
N ARG A 158 3.60 11.06 -11.30
CA ARG A 158 2.71 11.06 -10.14
C ARG A 158 1.82 9.80 -10.02
N VAL A 159 2.12 8.73 -10.76
CA VAL A 159 1.41 7.45 -10.70
C VAL A 159 1.85 6.66 -9.45
N THR A 160 0.89 6.12 -8.69
CA THR A 160 1.20 5.31 -7.49
C THR A 160 1.61 3.89 -7.88
N SER A 161 2.64 3.34 -7.23
CA SER A 161 3.10 1.97 -7.48
C SER A 161 2.83 1.07 -6.29
N PHE A 162 2.14 -0.04 -6.53
CA PHE A 162 1.95 -1.12 -5.57
C PHE A 162 2.81 -2.31 -6.01
N ILE A 163 3.73 -2.76 -5.15
CA ILE A 163 4.63 -3.87 -5.47
C ILE A 163 4.35 -5.01 -4.51
N ILE A 164 3.82 -6.12 -5.01
CA ILE A 164 3.65 -7.36 -4.24
C ILE A 164 4.95 -8.16 -4.36
N ARG A 165 5.64 -8.30 -3.22
CA ARG A 165 6.86 -9.08 -3.06
C ARG A 165 6.53 -10.50 -2.60
N LYS A 166 6.59 -11.48 -3.50
CA LYS A 166 6.20 -12.88 -3.24
C LYS A 166 7.21 -13.66 -2.40
N ASN A 167 8.44 -13.15 -2.27
CA ASN A 167 9.47 -13.76 -1.44
C ASN A 167 9.94 -12.79 -0.35
N ALA A 168 9.29 -12.85 0.81
CA ALA A 168 9.61 -12.02 1.96
C ALA A 168 10.93 -12.39 2.66
N GLU A 169 11.59 -13.50 2.32
CA GLU A 169 12.90 -13.84 2.91
C GLU A 169 14.04 -13.02 2.30
N LYS A 170 13.83 -12.50 1.08
CA LYS A 170 14.84 -11.71 0.35
C LYS A 170 14.63 -10.22 0.56
N LEU A 171 14.59 -9.77 1.82
CA LEU A 171 14.40 -8.35 2.12
C LEU A 171 15.66 -7.54 1.76
N SER A 172 15.47 -6.61 0.86
CA SER A 172 16.45 -5.64 0.41
C SER A 172 16.04 -4.24 0.89
N SER A 173 17.03 -3.35 0.98
CA SER A 173 16.74 -1.93 1.16
C SER A 173 16.15 -1.35 -0.13
N THR A 174 15.01 -0.67 -0.02
CA THR A 174 14.31 -0.05 -1.16
C THR A 174 13.79 1.34 -0.79
N LEU A 175 13.43 2.12 -1.81
CA LEU A 175 12.83 3.45 -1.64
C LEU A 175 11.32 3.44 -1.34
N ALA A 176 10.75 2.29 -0.97
CA ALA A 176 9.34 2.21 -0.61
C ALA A 176 8.97 3.24 0.46
N ALA A 177 7.93 4.04 0.17
CA ALA A 177 7.36 4.99 1.10
C ALA A 177 6.63 4.27 2.22
N ALA A 178 5.94 3.18 1.91
CA ALA A 178 5.32 2.30 2.88
C ALA A 178 5.61 0.84 2.57
N ARG A 179 5.80 0.03 3.62
CA ARG A 179 5.92 -1.42 3.52
C ARG A 179 4.88 -2.08 4.41
N TRP A 180 4.12 -2.96 3.82
CA TRP A 180 2.95 -3.62 4.38
C TRP A 180 3.21 -5.12 4.44
N LYS A 181 2.64 -5.77 5.44
CA LYS A 181 2.40 -7.21 5.44
C LYS A 181 0.95 -7.43 5.82
N ILE A 182 0.23 -8.12 4.94
CA ILE A 182 -1.20 -8.36 5.07
C ILE A 182 -1.39 -9.86 5.16
N SER A 183 -1.92 -10.33 6.29
CA SER A 183 -2.19 -11.74 6.52
C SER A 183 -3.68 -11.94 6.76
N ALA A 184 -4.25 -13.00 6.19
CA ALA A 184 -5.65 -13.35 6.40
C ALA A 184 -5.91 -13.71 7.87
N LEU A 185 -7.07 -13.27 8.39
CA LEU A 185 -7.62 -13.72 9.65
C LEU A 185 -8.98 -14.37 9.41
N PRO A 186 -9.41 -15.32 10.24
CA PRO A 186 -10.76 -15.88 10.17
C PRO A 186 -11.81 -14.77 10.24
N SER A 187 -12.76 -14.80 9.31
CA SER A 187 -13.92 -13.89 9.34
C SER A 187 -14.79 -14.17 10.57
N GLY A 188 -15.60 -13.19 10.98
CA GLY A 188 -16.67 -13.44 11.95
C GLY A 188 -17.64 -14.51 11.47
N ALA A 189 -18.28 -15.21 12.40
CA ALA A 189 -19.40 -16.09 12.06
C ALA A 189 -20.66 -15.23 11.82
N ILE A 190 -21.39 -15.52 10.75
CA ILE A 190 -22.74 -14.98 10.54
C ILE A 190 -23.72 -16.10 10.89
N ASP A 191 -24.67 -15.83 11.78
CA ASP A 191 -25.67 -16.80 12.25
C ASP A 191 -25.08 -18.14 12.72
N GLY A 192 -23.90 -18.08 13.37
CA GLY A 192 -23.20 -19.26 13.88
C GLY A 192 -22.44 -20.06 12.83
N MET A 193 -22.48 -19.67 11.55
CA MET A 193 -21.71 -20.31 10.48
C MET A 193 -20.35 -19.61 10.28
N PRO A 194 -19.21 -20.31 10.49
CA PRO A 194 -17.89 -19.75 10.25
C PRO A 194 -17.65 -19.51 8.74
N GLY A 195 -16.84 -18.51 8.40
CA GLY A 195 -16.41 -18.25 7.02
C GLY A 195 -17.40 -17.49 6.13
N LEU A 196 -18.57 -17.10 6.66
CA LEU A 196 -19.56 -16.28 5.94
C LEU A 196 -19.38 -14.77 6.20
N GLY A 197 -18.54 -14.41 7.17
CA GLY A 197 -18.28 -13.02 7.54
C GLY A 197 -17.50 -12.24 6.50
N PHE A 198 -17.29 -10.96 6.79
CA PHE A 198 -16.50 -10.08 5.95
C PHE A 198 -15.00 -10.42 5.97
N PRO A 199 -14.26 -10.11 4.89
CA PRO A 199 -12.81 -10.27 4.85
C PRO A 199 -12.14 -9.59 6.03
N LYS A 200 -11.26 -10.32 6.72
CA LYS A 200 -10.54 -9.85 7.89
C LYS A 200 -9.05 -10.09 7.73
N TRP A 201 -8.25 -9.10 8.14
CA TRP A 201 -6.80 -9.11 7.99
C TRP A 201 -6.09 -8.65 9.25
N ASN A 202 -4.90 -9.19 9.47
CA ASN A 202 -3.86 -8.55 10.26
C ASN A 202 -3.06 -7.65 9.32
N VAL A 203 -3.09 -6.34 9.56
CA VAL A 203 -2.44 -5.32 8.74
C VAL A 203 -1.23 -4.79 9.50
N GLU A 204 -0.05 -5.18 9.07
CA GLU A 204 1.21 -4.71 9.64
C GLU A 204 1.82 -3.65 8.71
N LEU A 205 1.90 -2.39 9.16
CA LEU A 205 2.68 -1.35 8.52
C LEU A 205 4.11 -1.41 9.06
N LEU A 206 4.96 -2.16 8.39
CA LEU A 206 6.34 -2.44 8.80
C LEU A 206 7.27 -1.24 8.63
N LYS A 207 6.99 -0.40 7.63
CA LYS A 207 7.77 0.81 7.33
C LYS A 207 6.81 1.88 6.82
N ILE A 208 7.02 3.11 7.25
CA ILE A 208 6.42 4.30 6.64
C ILE A 208 7.42 5.45 6.72
N LYS A 209 7.73 6.07 5.58
CA LYS A 209 8.64 7.22 5.53
C LYS A 209 8.00 8.37 6.29
N ASN A 210 8.70 8.91 7.30
CA ASN A 210 8.26 10.02 8.14
C ASN A 210 6.94 9.79 8.90
N GLY A 211 6.57 8.52 9.10
CA GLY A 211 5.40 8.11 9.87
C GLY A 211 5.78 7.13 10.98
N LEU A 212 4.77 6.50 11.58
CA LEU A 212 4.96 5.50 12.62
C LEU A 212 4.44 4.12 12.17
N PRO A 213 5.27 3.08 12.13
CA PRO A 213 4.83 1.69 11.97
C PRO A 213 3.75 1.28 12.97
N GLY A 214 2.98 0.23 12.65
CA GLY A 214 1.93 -0.26 13.53
C GLY A 214 1.29 -1.56 13.05
N ASN A 215 0.41 -2.11 13.88
CA ASN A 215 -0.35 -3.31 13.57
C ASN A 215 -1.82 -3.16 13.99
N TRP A 216 -2.73 -3.59 13.11
CA TRP A 216 -4.17 -3.51 13.30
C TRP A 216 -4.88 -4.76 12.80
N THR A 217 -5.92 -5.14 13.53
CA THR A 217 -6.93 -6.06 12.98
C THR A 217 -7.96 -5.25 12.21
N VAL A 218 -8.11 -5.55 10.93
CA VAL A 218 -8.98 -4.82 10.01
C VAL A 218 -10.01 -5.77 9.41
N GLU A 219 -11.26 -5.35 9.38
CA GLU A 219 -12.34 -6.01 8.65
C GLU A 219 -12.82 -5.10 7.53
N TYR A 220 -13.08 -5.63 6.34
CA TYR A 220 -13.57 -4.84 5.21
C TYR A 220 -15.05 -5.14 4.97
N CYS A 221 -15.93 -4.21 5.35
CA CYS A 221 -17.36 -4.34 5.11
C CYS A 221 -17.98 -3.03 4.63
N GLY A 222 -19.01 -3.13 3.79
CA GLY A 222 -19.73 -1.95 3.29
C GLY A 222 -18.89 -0.98 2.45
N GLY A 223 -17.78 -1.45 1.86
CA GLY A 223 -16.89 -0.61 1.06
C GLY A 223 -15.83 0.17 1.86
N SER A 224 -15.69 -0.10 3.16
CA SER A 224 -14.78 0.63 4.05
C SER A 224 -13.96 -0.29 4.95
N PHE A 225 -12.79 0.17 5.40
CA PHE A 225 -11.98 -0.52 6.39
C PHE A 225 -12.47 -0.21 7.82
N ASN A 226 -12.83 -1.25 8.56
CA ASN A 226 -13.19 -1.17 9.97
C ASN A 226 -12.06 -1.71 10.82
N ILE A 227 -11.50 -0.87 11.68
CA ILE A 227 -10.41 -1.26 12.59
C ILE A 227 -11.03 -1.76 13.89
N LEU A 228 -10.75 -3.02 14.20
CA LEU A 228 -11.33 -3.70 15.35
C LEU A 228 -10.45 -3.58 16.60
N ASN A 229 -9.12 -3.65 16.46
CA ASN A 229 -8.15 -3.52 17.54
C ASN A 229 -6.79 -3.00 17.02
N GLN A 230 -6.08 -2.24 17.85
CA GLN A 230 -4.69 -1.83 17.61
C GLN A 230 -3.76 -2.59 18.56
N THR A 231 -2.72 -3.21 18.03
CA THR A 231 -1.63 -3.77 18.84
C THR A 231 -0.39 -2.90 18.63
N VAL A 232 -0.01 -2.12 19.64
CA VAL A 232 1.18 -1.27 19.57
C VAL A 232 2.42 -2.17 19.64
N ILE A 233 3.20 -2.20 18.56
CA ILE A 233 4.51 -2.85 18.59
C ILE A 233 5.45 -1.91 19.35
N HIS A 234 5.82 -2.28 20.57
CA HIS A 234 7.01 -1.73 21.19
C HIS A 234 8.22 -2.25 20.41
N THR A 235 8.86 -1.39 19.63
CA THR A 235 10.13 -1.71 18.96
C THR A 235 11.17 -2.04 20.04
N GLY A 236 11.36 -3.34 20.28
CA GLY A 236 12.35 -3.86 21.20
C GLY A 236 13.76 -3.46 20.77
N GLU A 237 14.58 -3.15 21.78
CA GLU A 237 15.97 -2.74 21.70
C GLU A 237 16.77 -3.53 20.66
N ILE A 238 17.42 -2.80 19.74
CA ILE A 238 18.56 -3.31 19.00
C ILE A 238 19.67 -3.55 20.03
N ARG A 239 19.80 -4.79 20.50
CA ARG A 239 21.00 -5.22 21.21
C ARG A 239 22.17 -5.06 20.25
N LYS A 240 23.04 -4.08 20.53
CA LYS A 240 24.38 -3.99 19.96
C LYS A 240 25.11 -5.29 20.34
N ALA A 241 25.46 -6.10 19.35
CA ALA A 241 26.52 -7.07 19.51
C ALA A 241 27.84 -6.29 19.42
N VAL A 242 28.59 -6.30 20.53
CA VAL A 242 30.05 -6.11 20.57
C VAL A 242 30.66 -7.48 20.35
#